data_AF-A0AAE3SI18-F1
#
_entry.id   AF-A0AAE3SI18-F1
#
_cell.length_a   1.000
_cell.length_b   1.000
_cell.length_c   1.000
_cell.angle_alpha   90.00
_cell.angle_beta   90.00
_cell.angle_gamma   90.00
#
_symmetry.space_group_name_H-M   'P 1'
#
loop_
_entity.id
_entity.type
_entity.pdbx_description
1 polymer ?
#
loop_
_entity_poly.entity_id
_entity_poly.type
_entity_poly.pdbx_seq_one_letter_code
_entity_poly.pdbx_strand_id
1 'polypeptide(L)'
;MPNHFHFLVYIKDNLVYKYSIDQINSQDVNVNVNVNVNVNDAVRLEFKKWETLSKSDSVADQLALNNNKIPNPTSHFSHLFNSYTKYFNRFHGRHGALFERPFKRKQIDSDEYLKQAVIYIHNNPVHHSFVSHPIDYPWSSYLTCVSDKKI
;
A
#
# COMPACT_ATOMS: atom_id res chain seq x y z
N MET A 1 -15.87 1.84 -22.06
CA MET A 1 -14.82 2.56 -21.30
C MET A 1 -13.54 1.74 -21.36
N PRO A 2 -12.35 2.36 -21.36
CA PRO A 2 -11.09 1.63 -21.18
C PRO A 2 -11.07 0.89 -19.84
N ASN A 3 -10.30 -0.19 -19.76
CA ASN A 3 -10.13 -0.99 -18.54
C ASN A 3 -9.54 -0.11 -17.43
N HIS A 4 -10.29 0.08 -16.34
CA HIS A 4 -9.88 0.86 -15.18
C HIS A 4 -10.31 0.16 -13.89
N PHE A 5 -9.63 0.46 -12.80
CA PHE A 5 -9.94 -0.05 -11.46
C PHE A 5 -10.18 1.12 -10.52
N HIS A 6 -10.93 0.86 -9.46
CA HIS A 6 -11.22 1.84 -8.43
C HIS A 6 -10.67 1.38 -7.09
N PHE A 7 -10.09 2.32 -6.34
CA PHE A 7 -9.72 2.11 -4.95
C PHE A 7 -10.52 3.08 -4.09
N LEU A 8 -11.16 2.55 -3.07
CA LEU A 8 -11.70 3.32 -1.96
C LEU A 8 -10.78 3.09 -0.76
N VAL A 9 -10.10 4.14 -0.31
CA VAL A 9 -9.11 4.05 0.76
C VAL A 9 -9.41 5.06 1.85
N TYR A 10 -9.28 4.62 3.09
CA TYR A 10 -9.28 5.49 4.26
C TYR A 10 -7.82 5.82 4.62
N ILE A 11 -7.47 7.11 4.58
CA ILE A 11 -6.15 7.60 4.96
C ILE A 11 -6.26 8.14 6.38
N LYS A 12 -5.49 7.58 7.31
CA LYS A 12 -5.43 8.06 8.69
C LYS A 12 -4.49 9.26 8.80
N ASP A 13 -4.97 10.35 9.36
CA ASP A 13 -4.21 11.61 9.48
C ASP A 13 -3.16 11.59 10.60
N ASN A 14 -3.35 10.72 11.60
CA ASN A 14 -2.50 10.63 12.80
C ASN A 14 -1.52 9.46 12.75
N LEU A 15 -0.94 9.17 11.57
CA LEU A 15 0.05 8.11 11.41
C LEU A 15 1.43 8.63 11.05
N VAL A 16 2.46 7.99 11.61
CA VAL A 16 3.86 8.16 11.21
C VAL A 16 4.55 6.81 11.09
N TYR A 17 5.57 6.74 10.21
CA TYR A 17 6.45 5.59 10.11
C TYR A 17 7.74 5.82 10.88
N LYS A 18 8.07 4.86 11.74
CA LYS A 18 9.42 4.74 12.31
C LYS A 18 10.16 3.66 11.53
N TYR A 19 11.26 4.04 10.88
CA TYR A 19 12.14 3.08 10.23
C TYR A 19 13.15 2.58 11.24
N SER A 20 13.31 1.26 11.32
CA SER A 20 14.42 0.63 12.02
C SER A 20 15.63 0.80 11.10
N ILE A 21 16.29 1.96 11.17
CA ILE A 21 17.63 2.08 10.60
C ILE A 21 18.52 1.23 11.49
N ASP A 22 19.18 0.22 10.92
CA ASP A 22 20.29 -0.46 11.60
C ASP A 22 21.21 0.63 12.15
N GLN A 23 21.40 0.68 13.46
CA GLN A 23 22.38 1.56 14.08
C GLN A 23 23.78 1.10 13.65
N ILE A 24 24.18 1.36 12.42
CA ILE A 24 25.58 1.50 12.07
C ILE A 24 25.94 2.91 12.53
N ASN A 25 26.20 3.04 13.83
CA ASN A 25 26.84 4.21 14.40
C ASN A 25 28.18 4.37 13.66
N SER A 26 28.32 5.46 12.91
CA SER A 26 29.57 5.83 12.23
C SER A 26 30.68 6.29 13.18
N GLN A 27 30.67 5.83 14.44
CA GLN A 27 31.65 6.17 15.46
C GLN A 27 32.34 4.97 16.11
N ASP A 28 31.86 3.74 15.88
CA ASP A 28 32.56 2.53 16.30
C ASP A 28 32.77 1.62 15.09
N VAL A 29 33.93 0.94 15.05
CA VAL A 29 34.34 -0.10 14.07
C VAL A 29 35.22 0.40 12.90
N ASN A 30 36.46 0.77 13.24
CA ASN A 30 37.64 0.39 12.46
C ASN A 30 37.88 -1.13 12.59
N VAL A 31 36.96 -1.96 12.10
CA VAL A 31 37.20 -3.40 11.93
C VAL A 31 36.74 -3.81 10.54
N ASN A 32 37.72 -4.00 9.66
CA ASN A 32 37.55 -4.77 8.44
C ASN A 32 37.21 -6.22 8.83
N VAL A 33 35.93 -6.54 9.02
CA VAL A 33 35.49 -7.93 9.06
C VAL A 33 34.96 -8.28 7.67
N ASN A 34 35.80 -8.92 6.87
CA ASN A 34 35.36 -9.66 5.69
C ASN A 34 34.56 -10.88 6.16
N VAL A 35 33.27 -10.72 6.43
CA VAL A 35 32.37 -11.86 6.64
C VAL A 35 31.88 -12.33 5.26
N ASN A 36 32.54 -13.34 4.71
CA ASN A 36 31.96 -14.15 3.64
C ASN A 36 30.82 -14.99 4.23
N VAL A 37 29.61 -14.43 4.29
CA VAL A 37 28.41 -15.21 4.62
C VAL A 37 27.94 -15.90 3.35
N ASN A 38 28.13 -17.21 3.28
CA ASN A 38 27.55 -18.08 2.28
C ASN A 38 26.05 -18.26 2.59
N VAL A 39 25.21 -17.35 2.12
CA VAL A 39 23.75 -17.37 2.36
C VAL A 39 23.07 -18.33 1.38
N ASN A 40 23.12 -19.62 1.68
CA ASN A 40 22.31 -20.65 1.00
C ASN A 40 21.13 -21.18 1.84
N ASP A 41 20.85 -20.64 3.02
CA ASP A 41 19.70 -21.08 3.81
C ASP A 41 18.72 -19.94 4.08
N ALA A 42 17.45 -20.20 3.76
CA ALA A 42 16.30 -19.32 3.88
C ALA A 42 15.90 -19.03 5.33
N VAL A 43 16.83 -18.61 6.18
CA VAL A 43 16.52 -18.01 7.48
C VAL A 43 16.28 -16.52 7.24
N ARG A 44 15.09 -16.21 6.75
CA ARG A 44 14.58 -14.84 6.67
C ARG A 44 14.27 -14.39 8.10
N LEU A 45 15.31 -14.01 8.85
CA LEU A 45 15.17 -13.27 10.10
C LEU A 45 14.17 -12.14 9.85
N GLU A 46 13.08 -12.10 10.63
CA GLU A 46 12.02 -11.10 10.54
C GLU A 46 12.56 -9.73 10.99
N PHE A 47 13.38 -9.11 10.16
CA PHE A 47 13.74 -7.72 10.33
C PHE A 47 12.50 -6.88 10.03
N LYS A 48 11.79 -6.44 11.08
CA LYS A 48 10.70 -5.46 10.98
C LYS A 48 11.31 -4.11 10.58
N LYS A 49 11.46 -3.92 9.27
CA LYS A 49 12.10 -2.76 8.63
C LYS A 49 11.46 -1.41 8.99
N TRP A 50 10.16 -1.41 9.28
CA TRP A 50 9.42 -0.22 9.66
C TRP A 50 8.20 -0.58 10.50
N GLU A 51 7.72 0.38 11.28
CA GLU A 51 6.47 0.27 12.02
C GLU A 51 5.62 1.53 11.92
N THR A 52 4.30 1.35 12.01
CA THR A 52 3.32 2.43 12.02
C THR A 52 3.00 2.81 13.45
N LEU A 53 3.14 4.09 13.77
CA LEU A 53 2.85 4.65 15.09
C LEU A 53 1.72 5.66 14.97
N SER A 54 0.87 5.73 15.99
CA SER A 54 -0.05 6.86 16.17
C SER A 54 0.75 8.08 16.58
N LYS A 55 0.49 9.22 15.95
CA LYS A 55 1.04 10.51 16.38
C LYS A 55 0.49 10.81 17.79
N SER A 56 1.36 10.83 18.81
CA SER A 56 1.00 11.25 20.17
C SER A 56 1.22 12.76 20.33
N ASP A 57 0.35 13.41 21.11
CA ASP A 57 0.41 14.86 21.33
C ASP A 57 1.45 15.27 22.40
N SER A 58 2.15 14.31 23.00
CA SER A 58 3.18 14.54 24.03
C SER A 58 4.40 15.27 23.45
N VAL A 59 4.82 16.35 24.12
CA VAL A 59 6.00 17.16 23.78
C VAL A 59 7.29 16.31 23.76
N ALA A 60 7.38 15.28 24.61
CA ALA A 60 8.52 14.36 24.64
C ALA A 60 8.61 13.47 23.39
N ASP A 61 7.47 13.06 22.84
CA ASP A 61 7.42 12.24 21.63
C ASP A 61 7.70 13.06 20.36
N GLN A 62 7.32 14.35 20.36
CA GLN A 62 7.61 15.29 19.27
C GLN A 62 9.12 15.52 19.08
N LEU A 63 9.92 15.47 20.14
CA LEU A 63 11.38 15.55 20.06
C LEU A 63 12.01 14.25 19.53
N ALA A 64 11.38 13.09 19.75
CA ALA A 64 11.77 11.80 19.19
C ALA A 64 11.33 11.60 17.72
N LEU A 65 10.50 12.51 17.19
CA LEU A 65 9.89 12.45 15.86
C LEU A 65 10.83 12.85 14.70
N ASN A 66 12.06 13.34 14.99
CA ASN A 66 13.01 13.80 13.96
C ASN A 66 13.40 12.73 12.94
N ASN A 67 13.25 11.44 13.27
CA ASN A 67 13.51 10.31 12.37
C ASN A 67 12.23 9.65 11.81
N ASN A 68 11.05 10.18 12.14
CA ASN A 68 9.77 9.63 11.71
C ASN A 68 9.32 10.25 10.39
N LYS A 69 8.79 9.43 9.47
CA LYS A 69 8.29 9.89 8.17
C LYS A 69 6.77 9.92 8.15
N ILE A 70 6.21 11.03 7.68
CA ILE A 70 4.78 11.16 7.43
C ILE A 70 4.44 10.35 6.17
N PRO A 71 3.42 9.46 6.21
CA PRO A 71 2.96 8.73 5.04
C PRO A 71 2.52 9.70 3.94
N ASN A 72 3.05 9.53 2.73
CA ASN A 72 2.56 10.24 1.55
C ASN A 72 1.79 9.25 0.66
N PRO A 73 0.44 9.33 0.61
CA PRO A 73 -0.38 8.42 -0.17
C PRO A 73 0.05 8.32 -1.65
N THR A 74 0.42 9.43 -2.27
CA THR A 74 0.86 9.46 -3.68
C THR A 74 2.11 8.61 -3.89
N SER A 75 3.07 8.66 -2.96
CA SER A 75 4.27 7.82 -3.02
C SER A 75 3.95 6.34 -2.86
N HIS A 76 3.03 5.98 -1.96
CA HIS A 76 2.62 4.58 -1.77
C HIS A 76 1.93 4.01 -3.00
N PHE A 77 1.00 4.75 -3.61
CA PHE A 77 0.38 4.33 -4.87
C PHE A 77 1.42 4.22 -6.00
N SER A 78 2.38 5.14 -6.09
CA SER A 78 3.48 5.04 -7.04
C SER A 78 4.29 3.76 -6.84
N HIS A 79 4.64 3.40 -5.59
CA HIS A 79 5.34 2.15 -5.29
C HIS A 79 4.52 0.92 -5.67
N LEU A 80 3.22 0.90 -5.35
CA LEU A 80 2.29 -0.17 -5.71
C LEU A 80 2.21 -0.38 -7.23
N PHE A 81 2.00 0.69 -8.00
CA PHE A 81 1.90 0.60 -9.45
C PHE A 81 3.22 0.20 -10.10
N ASN A 82 4.35 0.73 -9.60
CA ASN A 82 5.67 0.38 -10.12
C ASN A 82 6.05 -1.07 -9.82
N SER A 83 5.74 -1.58 -8.61
CA SER A 83 6.03 -2.97 -8.26
C SER A 83 5.21 -3.94 -9.11
N TYR A 84 3.91 -3.68 -9.29
CA TYR A 84 3.05 -4.48 -10.14
C TYR A 84 3.47 -4.42 -11.62
N THR A 85 3.79 -3.23 -12.14
CA THR A 85 4.29 -3.06 -13.52
C THR A 85 5.56 -3.89 -13.75
N LYS A 86 6.52 -3.84 -12.82
CA LYS A 86 7.77 -4.64 -12.92
C LYS A 86 7.47 -6.14 -12.92
N TYR A 87 6.61 -6.60 -12.02
CA TYR A 87 6.20 -8.00 -11.95
C TYR A 87 5.54 -8.45 -13.26
N PHE A 88 4.51 -7.73 -13.71
CA PHE A 88 3.75 -8.04 -14.91
C PHE A 88 4.63 -8.06 -16.17
N ASN A 89 5.49 -7.04 -16.32
CA ASN A 89 6.42 -6.95 -17.44
C ASN A 89 7.40 -8.13 -17.47
N ARG A 90 7.98 -8.49 -16.32
CA ARG A 90 8.86 -9.67 -16.22
C ARG A 90 8.12 -10.97 -16.55
N PHE A 91 6.90 -11.13 -16.04
CA PHE A 91 6.11 -12.34 -16.25
C PHE A 91 5.71 -12.52 -17.73
N HIS A 92 5.38 -11.44 -18.43
CA HIS A 92 4.95 -11.46 -19.82
C HIS A 92 6.05 -11.15 -20.85
N GLY A 93 7.32 -10.98 -20.44
CA GLY A 93 8.41 -10.58 -21.34
C GLY A 93 8.19 -9.22 -22.02
N ARG A 94 7.47 -8.31 -21.35
CA ARG A 94 7.15 -6.97 -21.86
C ARG A 94 8.08 -5.90 -21.28
N HIS A 95 8.10 -4.75 -21.93
CA HIS A 95 8.75 -3.53 -21.43
C HIS A 95 7.81 -2.32 -21.55
N GLY A 96 8.11 -1.24 -20.84
CA GLY A 96 7.34 0.01 -20.88
C GLY A 96 6.30 0.15 -19.77
N ALA A 97 5.48 1.20 -19.88
CA ALA A 97 4.43 1.53 -18.92
C ALA A 97 3.23 0.58 -19.05
N LEU A 98 2.65 0.19 -17.92
CA LEU A 98 1.43 -0.64 -17.87
C LEU A 98 0.18 0.20 -17.57
N PHE A 99 0.31 1.22 -16.74
CA PHE A 99 -0.80 2.08 -16.32
C PHE A 99 -0.75 3.44 -17.02
N GLU A 100 -1.91 3.94 -17.43
CA GLU A 100 -2.06 5.32 -17.87
C GLU A 100 -1.83 6.30 -16.70
N ARG A 101 -1.17 7.43 -16.97
CA ARG A 101 -0.85 8.46 -15.98
C ARG A 101 -1.50 9.79 -16.37
N PRO A 102 -1.94 10.62 -15.40
CA PRO A 102 -2.03 10.36 -13.96
C PRO A 102 -3.31 9.61 -13.55
N PHE A 103 -3.26 8.88 -12.43
CA PHE A 103 -4.49 8.36 -11.82
C PHE A 103 -5.32 9.51 -11.22
N LYS A 104 -6.64 9.41 -11.32
CA LYS A 104 -7.56 10.40 -10.74
C LYS A 104 -7.83 10.06 -9.28
N ARG A 105 -8.00 11.09 -8.45
CA ARG A 105 -8.41 10.96 -7.05
C ARG A 105 -9.45 12.01 -6.71
N LYS A 106 -10.42 11.65 -5.88
CA LYS A 106 -11.46 12.55 -5.37
C LYS A 106 -11.66 12.28 -3.89
N GLN A 107 -11.68 13.36 -3.09
CA GLN A 107 -11.95 13.26 -1.66
C GLN A 107 -13.43 12.93 -1.44
N ILE A 108 -13.68 12.07 -0.46
CA ILE A 108 -15.03 11.79 0.03
C ILE A 108 -15.19 12.59 1.32
N ASP A 109 -16.16 13.48 1.33
CA ASP A 109 -16.41 14.50 2.35
C ASP A 109 -17.74 14.29 3.08
N SER A 110 -18.51 13.27 2.72
CA SER A 110 -19.80 12.94 3.33
C SER A 110 -20.08 11.43 3.30
N ASP A 111 -20.87 10.98 4.27
CA ASP A 111 -21.32 9.58 4.35
C ASP A 111 -22.20 9.19 3.17
N GLU A 112 -23.01 10.11 2.67
CA GLU A 112 -23.84 9.89 1.49
C GLU A 112 -22.95 9.64 0.26
N TYR A 113 -21.91 10.47 0.09
CA TYR A 113 -20.97 10.25 -1.01
C TYR A 113 -20.17 8.95 -0.83
N LEU A 114 -19.79 8.59 0.40
CA LEU A 114 -19.15 7.31 0.69
C LEU A 114 -20.02 6.13 0.25
N LYS A 115 -21.30 6.12 0.64
CA LYS A 115 -22.26 5.07 0.26
C LYS A 115 -22.39 4.96 -1.26
N GLN A 116 -22.56 6.10 -1.93
CA GLN A 116 -22.68 6.13 -3.38
C GLN A 116 -21.40 5.61 -4.06
N ALA A 117 -20.22 5.96 -3.56
CA ALA A 117 -18.95 5.47 -4.08
C ALA A 117 -18.82 3.95 -3.93
N VAL A 118 -19.19 3.39 -2.77
CA VAL A 118 -19.19 1.93 -2.54
C VAL A 118 -20.13 1.22 -3.52
N ILE A 119 -21.37 1.70 -3.64
CA ILE A 119 -22.37 1.14 -4.57
C ILE A 119 -21.87 1.21 -6.00
N TYR A 120 -21.37 2.37 -6.43
CA TYR A 120 -20.84 2.58 -7.77
C TYR A 120 -19.69 1.62 -8.10
N ILE A 121 -18.71 1.49 -7.21
CA ILE A 121 -17.54 0.62 -7.43
C ILE A 121 -17.98 -0.84 -7.61
N HIS A 122 -18.87 -1.33 -6.76
CA HIS A 122 -19.34 -2.72 -6.82
C HIS A 122 -20.27 -2.99 -8.00
N ASN A 123 -21.05 -2.00 -8.44
CA ASN A 123 -21.91 -2.14 -9.62
C ASN A 123 -21.18 -1.90 -10.95
N ASN A 124 -19.95 -1.39 -10.94
CA ASN A 124 -19.19 -1.11 -12.18
C ASN A 124 -19.09 -2.32 -13.12
N PRO A 125 -18.86 -3.56 -12.65
CA PRO A 125 -18.87 -4.75 -13.51
C PRO A 125 -20.21 -5.00 -14.20
N VAL A 126 -21.33 -4.70 -13.52
CA VAL A 126 -22.69 -4.82 -14.07
C VAL A 126 -22.96 -3.69 -15.07
N HIS A 127 -22.62 -2.46 -14.71
CA HIS A 127 -22.77 -1.29 -15.59
C HIS A 127 -22.00 -1.42 -16.91
N HIS A 128 -20.88 -2.15 -16.91
CA HIS A 128 -20.10 -2.47 -18.10
C HIS A 128 -20.42 -3.84 -18.71
N SER A 129 -21.47 -4.50 -18.24
CA SER A 129 -21.98 -5.77 -18.79
C SER A 129 -20.98 -6.92 -18.75
N PHE A 130 -20.01 -6.89 -17.83
CA PHE A 130 -19.12 -8.03 -17.58
C PHE A 130 -19.84 -9.17 -16.87
N VAL A 131 -20.81 -8.83 -16.02
CA VAL A 131 -21.61 -9.78 -15.23
C VAL A 131 -23.04 -9.26 -15.07
N SER A 132 -23.98 -10.15 -14.77
CA SER A 132 -25.37 -9.80 -14.45
C SER A 132 -25.56 -9.24 -13.04
N HIS A 133 -24.73 -9.65 -12.09
CA HIS A 133 -24.85 -9.27 -10.69
C HIS A 133 -23.46 -9.05 -10.06
N PRO A 134 -23.28 -8.12 -9.09
CA PRO A 134 -21.96 -7.85 -8.49
C PRO A 134 -21.32 -9.07 -7.81
N ILE A 135 -22.14 -10.00 -7.33
CA ILE A 135 -21.70 -11.26 -6.71
C ILE A 135 -20.88 -12.14 -7.66
N ASP A 136 -21.13 -12.03 -8.97
CA ASP A 136 -20.49 -12.83 -10.00
C ASP A 136 -19.11 -12.27 -10.39
N TYR A 137 -18.70 -11.13 -9.83
CA TYR A 137 -17.43 -10.48 -10.12
C TYR A 137 -16.42 -10.67 -8.96
N PRO A 138 -15.57 -11.73 -9.00
CA PRO A 138 -14.70 -12.10 -7.89
C PRO A 138 -13.55 -11.12 -7.65
N TRP A 139 -13.25 -10.24 -8.61
CA TRP A 139 -12.17 -9.26 -8.52
C TRP A 139 -12.59 -7.96 -7.83
N SER A 140 -13.49 -8.05 -6.85
CA SER A 140 -13.93 -6.94 -6.00
C SER A 140 -14.07 -7.39 -4.55
N SER A 141 -14.13 -6.44 -3.61
CA SER A 141 -14.40 -6.74 -2.21
C SER A 141 -15.88 -6.99 -1.90
N TYR A 142 -16.77 -7.05 -2.92
CA TYR A 142 -18.22 -7.16 -2.72
C TYR A 142 -18.59 -8.39 -1.87
N LEU A 143 -18.03 -9.56 -2.21
CA LEU A 143 -18.25 -10.81 -1.49
C LEU A 143 -17.86 -10.71 -0.01
N THR A 144 -16.77 -10.02 0.29
CA THR A 144 -16.34 -9.77 1.67
C THR A 144 -17.31 -8.85 2.40
N CYS A 145 -17.85 -7.83 1.72
CA CYS A 145 -18.79 -6.87 2.32
C CYS A 145 -20.15 -7.46 2.65
N VAL A 146 -20.63 -8.43 1.88
CA VAL A 146 -21.95 -9.08 2.07
C VAL A 146 -21.85 -10.39 2.86
N SER A 147 -20.64 -10.82 3.22
CA SER A 147 -20.41 -12.05 3.97
C SER A 147 -20.76 -11.87 5.44
N ASP A 148 -21.58 -12.78 5.98
CA ASP A 148 -21.88 -12.85 7.43
C ASP A 148 -20.72 -13.38 8.28
N LYS A 149 -19.67 -13.91 7.62
CA LYS A 149 -18.47 -14.39 8.31
C LYS A 149 -17.71 -13.19 8.89
N LYS A 150 -17.65 -13.13 10.23
CA LYS A 150 -16.80 -12.17 10.95
C LYS A 150 -15.34 -12.33 10.53
N ILE A 151 -14.70 -11.20 10.21
CA ILE A 151 -13.28 -11.07 9.87
C ILE A 151 -12.44 -11.03 11.15
#